data_AF-A0A4Y2DMM3-F1
#
_entry.id   AF-A0A4Y2DMM3-F1
#
_cell.length_a   1.000
_cell.length_b   1.000
_cell.length_c   1.000
_cell.angle_alpha   90.00
_cell.angle_beta   90.00
_cell.angle_gamma   90.00
#
_symmetry.space_group_name_H-M   'P 1'
#
loop_
_entity.id
_entity.type
_entity.pdbx_description
1 polymer ?
#
loop_
_entity_poly.entity_id
_entity_poly.type
_entity_poly.pdbx_seq_one_letter_code
_entity_poly.pdbx_strand_id
1 'polypeptide(L)'
;MTLVNFGATCSPFLLAATLRHHALKFREEFPKEHELVEKCVYVDDLISGADSETEAMDIHREMKDVMQRASFNMRKWMTSSRTLQQKWREGKFWIASLLKTVVARFWDTSGKATEK
;
A
#
# COMPACT_ATOMS: atom_id res chain seq x y z
N MET A 1 -25.20 -8.09 -11.81
CA MET A 1 -23.91 -8.78 -11.59
C MET A 1 -22.86 -7.68 -11.43
N THR A 2 -22.35 -7.42 -10.23
CA THR A 2 -21.60 -6.17 -9.90
C THR A 2 -20.17 -6.39 -9.40
N LEU A 3 -19.61 -7.60 -9.57
CA LEU A 3 -18.24 -7.91 -9.17
C LEU A 3 -17.39 -8.17 -10.41
N VAL A 4 -16.15 -7.69 -10.38
CA VAL A 4 -15.15 -7.99 -11.41
C VAL A 4 -14.59 -9.39 -11.13
N ASN A 5 -14.68 -10.29 -12.10
CA ASN A 5 -14.21 -11.66 -11.94
C ASN A 5 -12.68 -11.70 -11.84
N PHE A 6 -12.17 -12.52 -10.91
CA PHE A 6 -10.76 -12.88 -10.90
C PHE A 6 -10.43 -13.67 -12.18
N GLY A 7 -9.37 -13.26 -12.88
CA GLY A 7 -8.92 -13.92 -14.10
C GLY A 7 -9.41 -13.30 -15.42
N ALA A 8 -10.24 -12.26 -15.39
CA ALA A 8 -10.44 -11.46 -16.60
C ALA A 8 -9.19 -10.61 -16.87
N THR A 9 -8.76 -10.58 -18.13
CA THR A 9 -7.54 -9.85 -18.57
C THR A 9 -7.63 -8.35 -18.29
N CYS A 10 -8.85 -7.80 -18.24
CA CYS A 10 -9.09 -6.38 -17.96
C CYS A 10 -9.19 -6.04 -16.46
N SER A 11 -9.28 -7.02 -15.55
CA SER A 11 -9.47 -6.77 -14.12
C SER A 11 -8.38 -5.89 -13.49
N PRO A 12 -7.07 -6.10 -13.76
CA PRO A 12 -6.00 -5.24 -13.23
C PRO A 12 -6.13 -3.79 -13.69
N PHE A 13 -6.52 -3.59 -14.95
CA PHE A 13 -6.67 -2.27 -15.53
C PHE A 13 -7.86 -1.51 -14.90
N LEU A 14 -9.00 -2.20 -14.74
CA LEU A 14 -10.19 -1.62 -14.11
C LEU A 14 -9.93 -1.26 -12.65
N LEU A 15 -9.21 -2.11 -11.91
CA LEU A 15 -8.81 -1.83 -10.53
C LEU A 15 -7.91 -0.58 -10.47
N ALA A 16 -6.86 -0.53 -11.28
CA ALA A 16 -5.94 0.61 -11.33
C ALA A 16 -6.66 1.92 -11.70
N ALA A 17 -7.56 1.88 -12.68
CA ALA A 17 -8.37 3.05 -13.08
C ALA A 17 -9.29 3.52 -11.93
N THR A 18 -9.91 2.58 -11.21
CA THR A 18 -10.79 2.89 -10.08
C THR A 18 -10.01 3.51 -8.92
N LEU A 19 -8.85 2.95 -8.59
CA LEU A 19 -7.97 3.49 -7.53
C LEU A 19 -7.50 4.91 -7.87
N ARG A 20 -7.10 5.16 -9.12
CA ARG A 20 -6.73 6.51 -9.59
C ARG A 20 -7.89 7.50 -9.51
N HIS A 21 -9.10 7.07 -9.88
CA HIS A 21 -10.29 7.90 -9.78
C HIS A 21 -10.58 8.33 -8.33
N HIS A 22 -10.52 7.38 -7.40
CA HIS A 22 -10.70 7.70 -5.97
C HIS A 22 -9.56 8.57 -5.43
N ALA A 23 -8.31 8.28 -5.80
CA ALA A 23 -7.17 9.08 -5.37
C ALA A 23 -7.27 10.54 -5.85
N LEU A 24 -7.73 10.79 -7.08
CA LEU A 24 -7.97 12.13 -7.59
C LEU A 24 -9.02 12.90 -6.78
N LYS A 25 -10.07 12.21 -6.32
CA LYS A 25 -11.13 12.81 -5.49
C LYS A 25 -10.61 13.28 -4.12
N PHE A 26 -9.62 12.60 -3.58
CA PHE A 26 -9.02 12.89 -2.27
C PHE A 26 -7.72 13.69 -2.35
N ARG A 27 -7.32 14.13 -3.55
CA ARG A 27 -6.04 14.81 -3.81
C ARG A 27 -5.82 16.06 -2.94
N GLU A 28 -6.87 16.84 -2.69
CA GLU A 28 -6.76 18.08 -1.92
C GLU A 28 -6.57 17.82 -0.41
N GLU A 29 -7.16 16.74 0.11
CA GLU A 29 -7.08 16.36 1.52
C GLU A 29 -5.84 15.50 1.82
N PHE A 30 -5.45 14.64 0.87
CA PHE A 30 -4.39 13.64 1.00
C PHE A 30 -3.44 13.67 -0.21
N PRO A 31 -2.65 14.75 -0.41
CA PRO A 31 -1.81 14.91 -1.60
C PRO A 31 -0.68 13.86 -1.67
N LYS A 32 -0.15 13.43 -0.51
CA LYS A 32 0.92 12.43 -0.44
C LYS A 32 0.40 11.04 -0.79
N GLU A 33 -0.76 10.67 -0.25
CA GLU A 33 -1.40 9.38 -0.48
C GLU A 33 -1.86 9.27 -1.94
N HIS A 34 -2.31 10.38 -2.53
CA HIS A 34 -2.62 10.44 -3.96
C HIS A 34 -1.41 10.05 -4.82
N GLU A 35 -0.25 10.66 -4.54
CA GLU A 35 1.00 10.37 -5.25
C GLU A 35 1.43 8.91 -5.06
N LEU A 36 1.26 8.37 -3.85
CA LEU A 36 1.53 6.96 -3.56
C LEU A 36 0.57 6.04 -4.34
N VAL A 37 -0.73 6.33 -4.42
CA VAL A 37 -1.64 5.50 -5.21
C VAL A 37 -1.27 5.52 -6.70
N GLU A 38 -0.82 6.66 -7.21
CA GLU A 38 -0.44 6.80 -8.62
C GLU A 38 0.87 6.08 -8.97
N LYS A 39 1.88 6.18 -8.10
CA LYS A 39 3.25 5.71 -8.37
C LYS A 39 3.59 4.36 -7.74
N CYS A 40 2.92 3.99 -6.65
CA CYS A 40 3.30 2.86 -5.81
C CYS A 40 2.31 1.69 -5.87
N VAL A 41 1.20 1.79 -6.62
CA VAL A 41 0.27 0.65 -6.81
C VAL A 41 0.74 -0.24 -7.96
N TYR A 42 0.95 -1.52 -7.65
CA TYR A 42 1.23 -2.57 -8.60
C TYR A 42 0.10 -3.61 -8.57
N VAL A 43 -0.78 -3.57 -9.58
CA VAL A 43 -1.99 -4.42 -9.67
C VAL A 43 -2.89 -4.23 -8.45
N ASP A 44 -2.77 -5.10 -7.44
CA ASP A 44 -3.49 -5.08 -6.17
C ASP A 44 -2.61 -4.73 -4.96
N ASP A 45 -1.29 -4.67 -5.13
CA ASP A 45 -0.31 -4.38 -4.10
C ASP A 45 0.03 -2.88 -4.06
N LEU A 46 -0.07 -2.24 -2.89
CA LEU A 46 0.54 -0.92 -2.66
C LEU A 46 1.95 -1.12 -2.08
N ILE A 47 2.97 -0.53 -2.71
CA ILE A 47 4.38 -0.63 -2.34
C ILE A 47 5.03 0.75 -2.18
N SER A 48 5.11 1.23 -0.94
CA SER A 48 5.69 2.55 -0.62
C SER A 48 6.99 2.44 0.20
N GLY A 49 7.91 3.38 0.03
CA GLY A 49 9.06 3.60 0.91
C GLY A 49 8.78 4.71 1.92
N ALA A 50 9.52 4.72 3.04
CA ALA A 50 9.48 5.79 4.03
C ALA A 50 10.87 5.98 4.63
N ASP A 51 11.23 7.22 4.95
CA ASP A 51 12.55 7.59 5.48
C ASP A 51 12.63 7.41 7.00
N SER A 52 11.47 7.32 7.67
CA SER A 52 11.37 7.11 9.10
C SER A 52 10.23 6.17 9.50
N GLU A 53 10.33 5.56 10.68
CA GLU A 53 9.26 4.71 11.19
C GLU A 53 7.96 5.47 11.46
N THR A 54 8.08 6.72 11.89
CA THR A 54 6.94 7.63 12.12
C THR A 54 6.21 7.93 10.81
N GLU A 55 6.95 8.24 9.75
CA GLU A 55 6.38 8.49 8.43
C GLU A 55 5.68 7.24 7.88
N ALA A 56 6.29 6.06 8.02
CA ALA A 56 5.64 4.81 7.60
C ALA A 56 4.33 4.54 8.36
N MET A 57 4.26 4.91 9.64
CA MET A 57 3.05 4.78 10.45
C MET A 57 1.97 5.77 10.04
N ASP A 58 2.34 7.01 9.73
CA ASP A 58 1.42 8.02 9.20
C ASP A 58 0.89 7.60 7.83
N ILE A 59 1.76 7.19 6.89
CA ILE A 59 1.35 6.65 5.58
C ILE A 59 0.38 5.49 5.76
N HIS A 60 0.65 4.57 6.69
CA HIS A 60 -0.26 3.47 6.97
C HIS A 60 -1.65 3.95 7.42
N ARG A 61 -1.71 4.92 8.34
CA ARG A 61 -2.96 5.46 8.88
C ARG A 61 -3.75 6.22 7.81
N GLU A 62 -3.11 7.17 7.13
CA GLU A 62 -3.77 8.04 6.14
C GLU A 62 -4.22 7.23 4.93
N MET A 63 -3.36 6.34 4.42
CA MET A 63 -3.73 5.47 3.30
C MET A 63 -4.91 4.57 3.66
N LYS A 64 -4.96 4.04 4.91
CA LYS A 64 -6.08 3.23 5.38
C LYS A 64 -7.39 4.03 5.36
N ASP A 65 -7.36 5.29 5.78
CA ASP A 65 -8.54 6.16 5.72
C ASP A 65 -8.97 6.42 4.27
N VAL A 66 -8.04 6.81 3.38
CA VAL A 66 -8.31 7.05 1.96
C VAL A 66 -8.96 5.83 1.29
N MET A 67 -8.38 4.64 1.49
CA MET A 67 -8.94 3.42 0.90
C MET A 67 -10.28 3.04 1.52
N GLN A 68 -10.47 3.23 2.82
CA GLN A 68 -11.75 2.98 3.48
C GLN A 68 -12.85 3.92 2.96
N ARG A 69 -12.55 5.19 2.74
CA ARG A 69 -13.46 6.16 2.09
C ARG A 69 -13.75 5.81 0.64
N ALA A 70 -12.80 5.16 -0.04
CA ALA A 70 -12.98 4.57 -1.36
C ALA A 70 -13.70 3.20 -1.33
N SER A 71 -14.16 2.73 -0.16
CA SER A 71 -14.76 1.40 0.04
C SER A 71 -13.84 0.22 -0.26
N PHE A 72 -12.53 0.45 -0.27
CA PHE A 72 -11.48 -0.58 -0.35
C PHE A 72 -10.97 -0.92 1.05
N ASN A 73 -10.83 -2.21 1.33
CA ASN A 73 -10.27 -2.69 2.59
C ASN A 73 -8.87 -3.26 2.33
N MET A 74 -7.83 -2.50 2.69
CA MET A 74 -6.45 -2.97 2.63
C MET A 74 -6.15 -3.97 3.74
N ARG A 75 -5.42 -5.03 3.39
CA ARG A 75 -5.09 -6.13 4.30
C ARG A 75 -3.62 -6.47 4.21
N LYS A 76 -3.11 -7.19 5.21
CA LYS A 76 -1.74 -7.75 5.26
C LYS A 76 -0.62 -6.72 5.13
N TRP A 77 -0.67 -5.67 5.93
CA TRP A 77 0.42 -4.71 6.04
C TRP A 77 1.72 -5.39 6.49
N MET A 78 2.76 -5.27 5.67
CA MET A 78 4.12 -5.72 5.97
C MET A 78 5.07 -4.53 5.96
N THR A 79 6.14 -4.58 6.75
CA THR A 79 7.18 -3.54 6.84
C THR A 79 8.55 -4.18 7.00
N SER A 80 9.59 -3.58 6.44
CA SER A 80 10.98 -4.04 6.64
C SER A 80 11.57 -3.64 8.00
N SER A 81 11.03 -2.60 8.66
CA SER A 81 11.48 -2.21 10.00
C SER A 81 11.01 -3.23 11.05
N ARG A 82 11.96 -3.81 11.80
CA ARG A 82 11.66 -4.75 12.89
C ARG A 82 10.81 -4.10 13.99
N THR A 83 11.06 -2.83 14.31
CA THR A 83 10.32 -2.08 15.33
C THR A 83 8.85 -1.92 14.95
N LEU A 84 8.57 -1.54 13.69
CA LEU A 84 7.20 -1.42 13.19
C LEU A 84 6.51 -2.78 13.09
N GLN A 85 7.22 -3.83 12.67
CA GLN A 85 6.67 -5.18 12.68
C GLN A 85 6.24 -5.64 14.08
N GLN A 86 7.00 -5.26 15.12
CA GLN A 86 6.64 -5.57 16.51
C GLN A 86 5.39 -4.80 16.93
N LYS A 87 5.35 -3.47 16.68
CA LYS A 87 4.19 -2.62 16.96
C LYS A 87 2.90 -3.14 16.29
N TRP A 88 2.97 -3.55 15.02
CA TRP A 88 1.82 -4.09 14.29
C TRP A 88 1.41 -5.51 14.72
N ARG A 89 2.35 -6.31 15.24
CA ARG A 89 2.04 -7.63 15.84
C ARG A 89 1.29 -7.49 17.16
N GLU A 90 1.71 -6.57 18.01
CA GLU A 90 1.07 -6.31 19.31
C GLU A 90 -0.35 -5.73 19.13
N GLY A 91 -0.60 -4.99 18.04
CA GLY A 91 -1.91 -4.43 17.68
C GLY A 91 -2.95 -5.38 17.04
N LYS A 92 -2.71 -6.70 16.98
CA LYS A 92 -3.63 -7.73 16.39
C LYS A 92 -4.22 -7.34 15.00
N PHE A 93 -3.37 -7.05 14.01
CA PHE A 93 -3.80 -6.67 12.65
C PHE A 93 -3.80 -7.80 11.60
N TRP A 94 -3.96 -9.07 12.01
CA TRP A 94 -3.88 -10.23 11.12
C TRP A 94 -5.24 -10.90 10.92
N ILE A 95 -5.83 -10.81 9.71
CA ILE A 95 -6.72 -11.87 9.18
C ILE A 95 -6.55 -12.05 7.66
N ALA A 96 -6.20 -13.30 7.30
CA ALA A 96 -6.42 -14.10 6.09
C ALA A 96 -5.80 -13.75 4.70
N SER A 97 -5.04 -14.74 4.19
CA SER A 97 -4.85 -15.15 2.78
C SER A 97 -6.10 -14.89 1.92
N LEU A 98 -6.14 -14.32 0.71
CA LEU A 98 -5.22 -14.02 -0.40
C LEU A 98 -5.18 -12.50 -0.69
N LEU A 99 -4.29 -12.07 -1.60
CA LEU A 99 -3.90 -10.68 -1.95
C LEU A 99 -2.96 -10.02 -0.93
N LYS A 100 -1.77 -9.63 -1.39
CA LYS A 100 -0.63 -9.15 -0.59
C LYS A 100 -0.73 -7.60 -0.51
N THR A 101 -0.01 -6.98 0.42
CA THR A 101 0.26 -5.53 0.42
C THR A 101 1.58 -5.33 1.16
N VAL A 102 2.56 -4.59 0.60
CA VAL A 102 3.91 -4.46 1.16
C VAL A 102 4.21 -2.99 1.42
N VAL A 103 4.37 -2.58 2.68
CA VAL A 103 4.95 -1.27 3.01
C VAL A 103 6.44 -1.42 3.31
N ALA A 104 7.22 -0.41 2.93
CA ALA A 104 8.63 -0.14 3.19
C ALA A 104 9.65 -1.20 2.73
N ARG A 105 10.28 -0.98 1.56
CA ARG A 105 11.71 -1.32 1.38
C ARG A 105 12.53 -0.08 1.74
N PHE A 106 13.42 -0.22 2.73
CA PHE A 106 14.54 0.70 2.90
C PHE A 106 15.52 0.43 1.74
N TRP A 107 15.70 1.37 0.82
CA TRP A 107 16.80 1.32 -0.13
C TRP A 107 17.99 2.01 0.53
N ASP A 108 18.91 1.22 1.08
CA ASP A 108 20.22 1.75 1.44
C ASP A 108 21.01 2.01 0.15
N THR A 109 21.26 3.28 -0.16
CA THR A 109 22.15 3.70 -1.26
C THR A 109 23.63 3.61 -0.89
N SER A 110 24.00 2.99 0.24
CA SER A 110 25.39 2.67 0.52
C SER A 110 25.84 1.48 -0.34
N GLY A 111 26.23 1.80 -1.58
CA GLY A 111 26.79 0.85 -2.53
C GLY A 111 27.98 0.11 -1.93
N LYS A 112 27.79 -1.18 -1.66
CA LYS A 112 28.85 -2.18 -1.80
C LYS A 112 28.27 -3.38 -2.53
N ALA A 113 28.43 -3.35 -3.84
CA ALA A 113 28.41 -4.55 -4.66
C ALA A 113 29.51 -5.49 -4.14
N THR A 114 29.11 -6.64 -3.62
CA THR A 114 29.99 -7.80 -3.53
C THR A 114 29.31 -8.94 -4.25
N GLU A 115 29.70 -9.04 -5.52
CA GLU A 115 29.55 -10.18 -6.41
C GLU A 115 30.24 -11.40 -5.79
N LYS A 116 29.54 -12.55 -5.79
CA LYS A 116 30.09 -13.90 -5.97
C LYS A 116 28.96 -14.89 -6.22
#